data_AF-A0A9P7AG37-F1
#
_entry.id   AF-A0A9P7AG37-F1
#
_cell.length_a   1.000
_cell.length_b   1.000
_cell.length_c   1.000
_cell.angle_alpha   90.00
_cell.angle_beta   90.00
_cell.angle_gamma   90.00
#
_symmetry.space_group_name_H-M   'P 1'
#
loop_
_entity.id
_entity.type
_entity.pdbx_description
1 polymer ?
#
loop_
_entity_poly.entity_id
_entity_poly.type
_entity_poly.pdbx_seq_one_letter_code
_entity_poly.pdbx_strand_id
1 'polypeptide(L)'
;CFLHSLNTLIGDIMSFPEMKKIVTQTTHVVTFFNSSHYWGGQLNDEAKKHNINRKMKQNCESRFYALILQCLSVLEYRSPLTLICMHPDAKKKTNGLAPITSEVINTILNDLPYWRLLEQIVTTVKFIVDAVGNLKSRQASLADCMLELLRCAKQMSQLACEQDYHVGFWLHARSVFNCRFHTMNTEVHSLALFLHPMCRKLAVTQVANGRSLAFMVKIALGIAKRWKWDIMMAKKLSDDLQAYNQSVAPFAGGHADGLSWWQNLPINSEIHPLKAFAVTILSIVGHAGEVERTFSDLGITQSARRCNLSVETFETLGKICANLRHHSTIKAAEAGKSTRCRHAHMHTREEVGIAVETAQDLEASFAWAPPLSAEPRDADDLLAGPESISPDNVAAEFAALEELKRTEEVHDIDEVEVLEGNVFDFDELDRVEQGIIPQAILDEVEVVNYNGEDDGWDEETLMSSLGMS
;
A
#
# COMPACT_ATOMS: atom_id res chain seq x y z
N CYS A 1 -1.84 -6.07 -8.45
CA CYS A 1 -0.86 -5.18 -7.80
C CYS A 1 -1.44 -4.73 -6.45
N PHE A 2 -0.77 -5.01 -5.33
CA PHE A 2 -1.34 -4.76 -3.99
C PHE A 2 -1.55 -3.28 -3.68
N LEU A 3 -0.59 -2.42 -4.03
CA LEU A 3 -0.73 -0.96 -3.88
C LEU A 3 -1.89 -0.40 -4.70
N HIS A 4 -2.15 -0.97 -5.87
CA HIS A 4 -3.30 -0.59 -6.68
C HIS A 4 -4.60 -0.96 -5.96
N SER A 5 -4.70 -2.18 -5.42
CA SER A 5 -5.88 -2.60 -4.66
C SER A 5 -6.16 -1.74 -3.44
N LEU A 6 -5.12 -1.30 -2.69
CA LEU A 6 -5.27 -0.33 -1.60
C LEU A 6 -5.74 1.05 -2.11
N ASN A 7 -5.23 1.52 -3.25
CA ASN A 7 -5.69 2.76 -3.86
C ASN A 7 -7.15 2.67 -4.30
N THR A 8 -7.55 1.55 -4.90
CA THR A 8 -8.94 1.28 -5.30
C THR A 8 -9.86 1.23 -4.07
N LEU A 9 -9.43 0.60 -2.98
CA LEU A 9 -10.14 0.62 -1.69
C LEU A 9 -10.38 2.06 -1.20
N ILE A 10 -9.35 2.93 -1.25
CA ILE A 10 -9.51 4.35 -0.89
C ILE A 10 -10.55 5.01 -1.81
N GLY A 11 -10.47 4.78 -3.13
CA GLY A 11 -11.42 5.30 -4.11
C GLY A 11 -12.87 4.88 -3.84
N ASP A 12 -13.08 3.61 -3.51
CA ASP A 12 -14.41 3.05 -3.23
C ASP A 12 -14.99 3.57 -1.92
N ILE A 13 -14.17 3.75 -0.87
CA ILE A 13 -14.60 4.40 0.37
C ILE A 13 -15.01 5.85 0.06
N MET A 14 -14.16 6.58 -0.66
CA MET A 14 -14.41 7.96 -1.06
C MET A 14 -15.48 8.11 -2.15
N SER A 15 -16.06 7.01 -2.63
CA SER A 15 -17.13 7.04 -3.61
C SER A 15 -18.45 7.59 -3.02
N PHE A 16 -18.55 7.63 -1.68
CA PHE A 16 -19.71 8.10 -0.91
C PHE A 16 -20.06 9.57 -1.26
N PRO A 17 -21.31 9.87 -1.68
CA PRO A 17 -21.68 11.17 -2.28
C PRO A 17 -21.37 12.39 -1.40
N GLU A 18 -21.68 12.31 -0.11
CA GLU A 18 -21.45 13.39 0.85
C GLU A 18 -19.95 13.68 0.99
N MET A 19 -19.12 12.65 1.01
CA MET A 19 -17.66 12.81 1.13
C MET A 19 -17.06 13.37 -0.16
N LYS A 20 -17.56 12.98 -1.34
CA LYS A 20 -17.17 13.62 -2.61
C LYS A 20 -17.44 15.12 -2.58
N LYS A 21 -18.60 15.54 -2.07
CA LYS A 21 -18.94 16.96 -1.93
C LYS A 21 -17.92 17.70 -1.05
N ILE A 22 -17.56 17.14 0.10
CA ILE A 22 -16.57 17.72 1.01
C ILE A 22 -15.19 17.84 0.34
N VAL A 23 -14.76 16.83 -0.42
CA VAL A 23 -13.50 16.86 -1.15
C VAL A 23 -13.50 17.93 -2.24
N THR A 24 -14.59 18.06 -2.99
CA THR A 24 -14.74 19.11 -4.01
C THR A 24 -14.68 20.50 -3.38
N GLN A 25 -15.42 20.73 -2.29
CA GLN A 25 -15.37 21.98 -1.51
C GLN A 25 -13.94 22.28 -1.02
N THR A 26 -13.26 21.27 -0.47
CA THR A 26 -11.87 21.39 0.00
C THR A 26 -10.92 21.77 -1.15
N THR A 27 -11.10 21.17 -2.32
CA THR A 27 -10.32 21.49 -3.52
C THR A 27 -10.57 22.91 -4.00
N HIS A 28 -11.82 23.40 -3.94
CA HIS A 28 -12.15 24.79 -4.25
C HIS A 28 -11.47 25.77 -3.28
N VAL A 29 -11.50 25.49 -1.97
CA VAL A 29 -10.83 26.31 -0.93
C VAL A 29 -9.33 26.40 -1.21
N VAL A 30 -8.66 25.26 -1.39
CA VAL A 30 -7.21 25.23 -1.65
C VAL A 30 -6.85 25.93 -2.95
N THR A 31 -7.62 25.71 -4.02
CA THR A 31 -7.38 26.33 -5.33
C THR A 31 -7.52 27.85 -5.26
N PHE A 32 -8.52 28.36 -4.55
CA PHE A 32 -8.72 29.79 -4.36
C PHE A 32 -7.52 30.45 -3.67
N PHE A 33 -7.10 29.93 -2.51
CA PHE A 33 -6.00 30.53 -1.75
C PHE A 33 -4.63 30.33 -2.39
N ASN A 34 -4.41 29.24 -3.14
CA ASN A 34 -3.16 29.04 -3.88
C ASN A 34 -3.06 29.93 -5.12
N SER A 35 -4.19 30.30 -5.74
CA SER A 35 -4.21 31.18 -6.92
C SER A 35 -4.29 32.67 -6.55
N SER A 36 -4.89 33.01 -5.42
CA SER A 36 -4.98 34.40 -4.96
C SER A 36 -3.67 34.88 -4.35
N HIS A 37 -2.94 35.74 -5.06
CA HIS A 37 -1.69 36.32 -4.54
C HIS A 37 -1.93 37.09 -3.23
N TYR A 38 -2.97 37.92 -3.17
CA TYR A 38 -3.28 38.73 -1.99
C TYR A 38 -3.79 37.87 -0.82
N TRP A 39 -4.90 37.13 -1.01
CA TRP A 39 -5.51 36.36 0.08
C TRP A 39 -4.67 35.15 0.48
N GLY A 40 -3.96 34.52 -0.45
CA GLY A 40 -2.97 33.49 -0.15
C GLY A 40 -1.79 34.03 0.65
N GLY A 41 -1.32 35.24 0.35
CA GLY A 41 -0.31 35.94 1.14
C GLY A 41 -0.77 36.20 2.58
N GLN A 42 -1.96 36.80 2.74
CA GLN A 42 -2.56 37.07 4.05
C GLN A 42 -2.76 35.78 4.87
N LEU A 43 -3.24 34.72 4.23
CA LEU A 43 -3.42 33.43 4.87
C LEU A 43 -2.09 32.83 5.34
N ASN A 44 -1.02 32.94 4.55
CA ASN A 44 0.30 32.43 4.93
C ASN A 44 0.90 33.23 6.10
N ASP A 45 0.69 34.54 6.14
CA ASP A 45 1.17 35.35 7.26
C ASP A 45 0.38 35.07 8.54
N GLU A 46 -0.93 34.79 8.45
CA GLU A 46 -1.71 34.30 9.59
C GLU A 46 -1.28 32.90 10.02
N ALA A 47 -1.07 31.98 9.07
CA ALA A 47 -0.63 30.61 9.33
C ALA A 47 0.73 30.56 10.07
N LYS A 48 1.67 31.46 9.72
CA LYS A 48 2.95 31.59 10.45
C LYS A 48 2.76 31.95 11.93
N LYS A 49 1.75 32.77 12.27
CA LYS A 49 1.44 33.09 13.68
C LYS A 49 0.97 31.85 14.47
N HIS A 50 0.42 30.87 13.75
CA HIS A 50 0.02 29.57 14.27
C HIS A 50 1.13 28.50 14.15
N ASN A 51 2.38 28.88 13.86
CA ASN A 51 3.52 27.98 13.64
C ASN A 51 3.35 27.01 12.45
N ILE A 52 2.51 27.37 11.47
CA ILE A 52 2.32 26.57 10.26
C ILE A 52 3.23 27.13 9.17
N ASN A 53 4.32 26.40 8.89
CA ASN A 53 5.36 26.83 7.95
C ASN A 53 5.22 26.24 6.53
N ARG A 54 4.22 25.37 6.32
CA ARG A 54 4.01 24.64 5.06
C ARG A 54 2.81 25.18 4.31
N LYS A 55 2.90 25.26 2.98
CA LYS A 55 1.75 25.61 2.11
C LYS A 55 0.70 24.50 2.08
N MET A 56 -0.56 24.90 1.88
CA MET A 56 -1.68 23.97 1.61
C MET A 56 -1.39 23.08 0.39
N LYS A 57 -1.74 21.80 0.51
CA LYS A 57 -1.45 20.78 -0.50
C LYS A 57 -2.61 20.68 -1.49
N GLN A 58 -2.29 20.67 -2.78
CA GLN A 58 -3.29 20.41 -3.82
C GLN A 58 -3.56 18.92 -3.92
N ASN A 59 -4.83 18.59 -4.16
CA ASN A 59 -5.20 17.25 -4.56
C ASN A 59 -4.68 16.97 -5.98
N CYS A 60 -4.33 15.71 -6.22
CA CYS A 60 -4.02 15.18 -7.54
C CYS A 60 -4.85 13.91 -7.65
N GLU A 61 -5.87 13.93 -8.52
CA GLU A 61 -6.86 12.84 -8.60
C GLU A 61 -6.24 11.48 -8.93
N SER A 62 -5.12 11.46 -9.67
CA SER A 62 -4.37 10.24 -9.97
C SER A 62 -3.54 9.70 -8.81
N ARG A 63 -3.55 10.37 -7.65
CA ARG A 63 -2.67 10.09 -6.51
C ARG A 63 -3.44 10.24 -5.20
N PHE A 64 -4.11 9.18 -4.75
CA PHE A 64 -4.95 9.18 -3.53
C PHE A 64 -4.23 9.62 -2.25
N TYR A 65 -2.89 9.54 -2.17
CA TYR A 65 -2.15 10.14 -1.06
C TYR A 65 -2.29 11.67 -1.02
N ALA A 66 -2.45 12.33 -2.17
CA ALA A 66 -2.63 13.78 -2.29
C ALA A 66 -3.97 14.25 -1.72
N LEU A 67 -5.00 13.39 -1.78
CA LEU A 67 -6.31 13.66 -1.18
C LEU A 67 -6.19 13.83 0.33
N ILE A 68 -5.63 12.84 1.02
CA ILE A 68 -5.49 12.90 2.49
C ILE A 68 -4.50 13.98 2.91
N LEU A 69 -3.42 14.20 2.15
CA LEU A 69 -2.52 15.33 2.39
C LEU A 69 -3.22 16.69 2.24
N GLN A 70 -4.14 16.83 1.27
CA GLN A 70 -4.95 18.03 1.14
C GLN A 70 -5.84 18.21 2.37
N CYS A 71 -6.61 17.19 2.74
CA CYS A 71 -7.50 17.23 3.90
C CYS A 71 -6.76 17.59 5.19
N LEU A 72 -5.64 16.91 5.48
CA LEU A 72 -4.77 17.21 6.62
C LEU A 72 -4.26 18.65 6.59
N SER A 73 -3.78 19.12 5.43
CA SER A 73 -3.29 20.49 5.31
C SER A 73 -4.39 21.53 5.55
N VAL A 74 -5.63 21.28 5.12
CA VAL A 74 -6.74 22.20 5.35
C VAL A 74 -7.20 22.20 6.80
N LEU A 75 -7.21 21.03 7.46
CA LEU A 75 -7.52 20.93 8.90
C LEU A 75 -6.53 21.73 9.76
N GLU A 76 -5.24 21.68 9.45
CA GLU A 76 -4.23 22.50 10.15
C GLU A 76 -4.47 24.00 9.95
N TYR A 77 -4.91 24.37 8.75
CA TYR A 77 -5.23 25.74 8.40
C TYR A 77 -6.61 26.21 8.92
N ARG A 78 -7.35 25.39 9.68
CA ARG A 78 -8.70 25.71 10.17
C ARG A 78 -8.79 27.07 10.88
N SER A 79 -7.91 27.32 11.86
CA SER A 79 -7.90 28.58 12.60
C SER A 79 -7.53 29.79 11.72
N PRO A 80 -6.40 29.77 10.96
CA PRO A 80 -6.09 30.83 10.00
C PRO A 80 -7.20 31.11 8.98
N LEU A 81 -7.79 30.06 8.39
CA LEU A 81 -8.87 30.17 7.41
C LEU A 81 -10.10 30.85 8.01
N THR A 82 -10.48 30.46 9.23
CA THR A 82 -11.61 31.06 9.95
C THR A 82 -11.37 32.55 10.18
N LEU A 83 -10.19 32.94 10.66
CA LEU A 83 -9.83 34.33 10.93
C LEU A 83 -9.86 35.19 9.65
N ILE A 84 -9.25 34.70 8.57
CA ILE A 84 -9.23 35.40 7.28
C ILE A 84 -10.65 35.56 6.72
N CYS A 85 -11.47 34.51 6.75
CA CYS A 85 -12.85 34.58 6.23
C CYS A 85 -13.77 35.43 7.10
N MET A 86 -13.46 35.66 8.38
CA MET A 86 -14.21 36.58 9.24
C MET A 86 -13.91 38.05 8.97
N HIS A 87 -12.78 38.37 8.33
CA HIS A 87 -12.35 39.75 8.08
C HIS A 87 -13.38 40.52 7.23
N PRO A 88 -13.72 41.78 7.56
CA PRO A 88 -14.71 42.56 6.81
C PRO A 88 -14.35 42.71 5.32
N ASP A 89 -13.06 42.90 5.02
CA ASP A 89 -12.54 43.02 3.66
C ASP A 89 -12.58 41.71 2.87
N ALA A 90 -12.65 40.56 3.56
CA ALA A 90 -12.86 39.28 2.89
C ALA A 90 -14.30 39.13 2.40
N LYS A 91 -15.28 39.77 3.07
CA LYS A 91 -16.73 39.64 2.80
C LYS A 91 -17.27 40.69 1.84
N LYS A 92 -16.61 41.86 1.73
CA LYS A 92 -17.07 42.98 0.90
C LYS A 92 -15.89 43.55 0.12
N LYS A 93 -16.17 44.00 -1.11
CA LYS A 93 -15.18 44.72 -1.92
C LYS A 93 -14.82 46.05 -1.23
N THR A 94 -13.64 46.12 -0.64
CA THR A 94 -13.07 47.34 -0.06
C THR A 94 -11.82 47.73 -0.83
N ASN A 95 -11.64 49.04 -1.07
CA ASN A 95 -10.44 49.61 -1.67
C ASN A 95 -10.02 49.02 -3.03
N GLY A 96 -10.98 48.54 -3.84
CA GLY A 96 -10.70 47.98 -5.18
C GLY A 96 -10.19 46.53 -5.19
N LEU A 97 -9.96 45.92 -4.02
CA LEU A 97 -9.55 44.52 -3.90
C LEU A 97 -10.74 43.57 -4.04
N ALA A 98 -10.55 42.45 -4.74
CA ALA A 98 -11.58 41.44 -4.89
C ALA A 98 -11.81 40.71 -3.55
N PRO A 99 -13.06 40.56 -3.09
CA PRO A 99 -13.37 39.79 -1.88
C PRO A 99 -13.11 38.29 -2.09
N ILE A 100 -13.11 37.53 -0.99
CA ILE A 100 -13.15 36.07 -1.06
C ILE A 100 -14.50 35.64 -1.63
N THR A 101 -14.51 34.57 -2.43
CA THR A 101 -15.76 34.05 -3.01
C THR A 101 -16.73 33.63 -1.91
N SER A 102 -18.01 33.97 -2.08
CA SER A 102 -19.06 33.63 -1.10
C SER A 102 -19.14 32.13 -0.82
N GLU A 103 -18.83 31.29 -1.81
CA GLU A 103 -18.77 29.84 -1.66
C GLU A 103 -17.68 29.39 -0.68
N VAL A 104 -16.48 29.97 -0.76
CA VAL A 104 -15.36 29.65 0.16
C VAL A 104 -15.69 30.13 1.57
N ILE A 105 -16.26 31.33 1.71
CA ILE A 105 -16.71 31.85 3.00
C ILE A 105 -17.79 30.97 3.62
N ASN A 106 -18.79 30.57 2.81
CA ASN A 106 -19.87 29.70 3.26
C ASN A 106 -19.34 28.33 3.70
N THR A 107 -18.42 27.75 2.95
CA THR A 107 -17.79 26.46 3.29
C THR A 107 -17.04 26.54 4.62
N ILE A 108 -16.26 27.61 4.85
CA ILE A 108 -15.40 27.73 6.04
C ILE A 108 -16.19 28.13 7.29
N LEU A 109 -17.15 29.05 7.17
CA LEU A 109 -17.84 29.67 8.31
C LEU A 109 -19.25 29.16 8.56
N ASN A 110 -19.99 28.78 7.51
CA ASN A 110 -21.43 28.53 7.60
C ASN A 110 -21.81 27.06 7.41
N ASP A 111 -20.95 26.27 6.76
CA ASP A 111 -21.15 24.83 6.57
C ASP A 111 -20.75 24.08 7.85
N LEU A 112 -21.69 24.00 8.80
CA LEU A 112 -21.50 23.35 10.09
C LEU A 112 -20.87 21.94 10.02
N PRO A 113 -21.30 21.03 9.12
CA PRO A 113 -20.70 19.70 9.05
C PRO A 113 -19.34 19.67 8.34
N TYR A 114 -18.93 20.69 7.58
CA TYR A 114 -17.75 20.65 6.72
C TYR A 114 -16.48 20.15 7.45
N TRP A 115 -16.14 20.80 8.57
CA TRP A 115 -14.95 20.47 9.34
C TRP A 115 -15.01 19.06 9.95
N ARG A 116 -16.19 18.65 10.42
CA ARG A 116 -16.39 17.32 11.03
C ARG A 116 -16.31 16.20 10.01
N LEU A 117 -16.92 16.39 8.84
CA LEU A 117 -16.83 15.41 7.76
C LEU A 117 -15.42 15.34 7.18
N LEU A 118 -14.68 16.45 7.16
CA LEU A 118 -13.26 16.46 6.79
C LEU A 118 -12.39 15.70 7.81
N GLU A 119 -12.64 15.87 9.11
CA GLU A 119 -12.03 15.07 10.20
C GLU A 119 -12.38 13.58 10.05
N GLN A 120 -13.64 13.26 9.75
CA GLN A 120 -14.09 11.88 9.53
C GLN A 120 -13.39 11.23 8.32
N ILE A 121 -13.23 11.94 7.20
CA ILE A 121 -12.49 11.44 6.03
C ILE A 121 -11.06 11.07 6.41
N VAL A 122 -10.36 11.96 7.10
CA VAL A 122 -8.97 11.72 7.52
C VAL A 122 -8.90 10.52 8.46
N THR A 123 -9.78 10.45 9.46
CA THR A 123 -9.80 9.36 10.45
C THR A 123 -10.08 8.00 9.80
N THR A 124 -10.99 7.95 8.81
CA THR A 124 -11.38 6.71 8.13
C THR A 124 -10.34 6.21 7.11
N VAL A 125 -9.57 7.09 6.47
CA VAL A 125 -8.76 6.73 5.29
C VAL A 125 -7.26 6.86 5.52
N LYS A 126 -6.81 7.67 6.49
CA LYS A 126 -5.38 7.97 6.70
C LYS A 126 -4.54 6.70 6.87
N PHE A 127 -5.00 5.74 7.66
CA PHE A 127 -4.24 4.52 7.92
C PHE A 127 -4.05 3.64 6.68
N ILE A 128 -4.98 3.68 5.73
CA ILE A 128 -4.84 3.00 4.43
C ILE A 128 -3.77 3.71 3.59
N VAL A 129 -3.72 5.04 3.64
CA VAL A 129 -2.66 5.82 2.98
C VAL A 129 -1.30 5.60 3.65
N ASP A 130 -1.24 5.47 4.99
CA ASP A 130 -0.03 5.08 5.73
C ASP A 130 0.48 3.71 5.23
N ALA A 131 -0.40 2.72 5.10
CA ALA A 131 -0.06 1.39 4.57
C ALA A 131 0.51 1.46 3.14
N VAL A 132 -0.10 2.27 2.26
CA VAL A 132 0.44 2.54 0.92
C VAL A 132 1.86 3.14 1.00
N GLY A 133 2.12 4.01 1.97
CA GLY A 133 3.45 4.56 2.23
C GLY A 133 4.46 3.50 2.67
N ASN A 134 4.06 2.62 3.60
CA ASN A 134 4.89 1.57 4.17
C ASN A 134 5.30 0.51 3.13
N LEU A 135 4.41 0.21 2.20
CA LEU A 135 4.59 -0.82 1.18
C LEU A 135 5.31 -0.34 -0.08
N LYS A 136 5.59 0.96 -0.25
CA LYS A 136 6.32 1.49 -1.42
C LYS A 136 7.82 1.16 -1.47
N SER A 137 8.33 0.47 -0.45
CA SER A 137 9.72 0.03 -0.38
C SER A 137 9.97 -1.17 -1.31
N ARG A 138 11.12 -1.18 -2.00
CA ARG A 138 11.56 -2.31 -2.87
C ARG A 138 11.66 -3.66 -2.16
N GLN A 139 11.70 -3.63 -0.84
CA GLN A 139 11.85 -4.81 0.02
C GLN A 139 10.51 -5.32 0.56
N ALA A 140 9.38 -4.71 0.17
CA ALA A 140 8.07 -5.17 0.62
C ALA A 140 7.72 -6.51 -0.05
N SER A 141 7.67 -7.56 0.76
CA SER A 141 7.23 -8.89 0.36
C SER A 141 5.70 -9.00 0.36
N LEU A 142 5.16 -10.08 -0.21
CA LEU A 142 3.73 -10.40 -0.09
C LEU A 142 3.27 -10.56 1.37
N ALA A 143 4.16 -11.02 2.27
CA ALA A 143 3.85 -11.12 3.69
C ALA A 143 3.70 -9.73 4.34
N ASP A 144 4.55 -8.77 3.95
CA ASP A 144 4.44 -7.38 4.41
C ASP A 144 3.13 -6.75 3.95
N CYS A 145 2.71 -7.01 2.70
CA CYS A 145 1.42 -6.57 2.18
C CYS A 145 0.25 -7.05 3.04
N MET A 146 0.25 -8.33 3.43
CA MET A 146 -0.79 -8.87 4.30
C MET A 146 -0.73 -8.30 5.72
N LEU A 147 0.46 -8.15 6.29
CA LEU A 147 0.61 -7.53 7.61
C LEU A 147 0.05 -6.11 7.64
N GLU A 148 0.35 -5.30 6.64
CA GLU A 148 -0.21 -3.95 6.53
C GLU A 148 -1.73 -3.98 6.32
N LEU A 149 -2.26 -4.94 5.57
CA LEU A 149 -3.72 -5.10 5.43
C LEU A 149 -4.40 -5.46 6.76
N LEU A 150 -3.80 -6.34 7.54
CA LEU A 150 -4.30 -6.73 8.87
C LEU A 150 -4.24 -5.55 9.84
N ARG A 151 -3.18 -4.74 9.79
CA ARG A 151 -3.11 -3.47 10.53
C ARG A 151 -4.24 -2.53 10.16
N CYS A 152 -4.53 -2.40 8.86
CA CYS A 152 -5.68 -1.61 8.41
C CYS A 152 -7.01 -2.20 8.92
N ALA A 153 -7.17 -3.52 8.92
CA ALA A 153 -8.38 -4.18 9.41
C ALA A 153 -8.60 -3.93 10.91
N LYS A 154 -7.53 -4.04 11.71
CA LYS A 154 -7.55 -3.71 13.14
C LYS A 154 -7.89 -2.24 13.38
N GLN A 155 -7.30 -1.32 12.61
CA GLN A 155 -7.63 0.10 12.78
C GLN A 155 -9.07 0.40 12.37
N MET A 156 -9.56 -0.20 11.29
CA MET A 156 -10.96 -0.10 10.84
C MET A 156 -11.93 -0.67 11.88
N SER A 157 -11.57 -1.76 12.57
CA SER A 157 -12.42 -2.34 13.63
C SER A 157 -12.52 -1.44 14.86
N GLN A 158 -11.43 -0.73 15.18
CA GLN A 158 -11.32 0.20 16.30
C GLN A 158 -11.94 1.58 16.01
N LEU A 159 -12.34 1.88 14.76
CA LEU A 159 -12.99 3.14 14.42
C LEU A 159 -14.35 3.26 15.12
N ALA A 160 -14.39 4.09 16.16
CA ALA A 160 -15.64 4.49 16.81
C ALA A 160 -16.39 5.51 15.94
N CYS A 161 -17.71 5.32 15.80
CA CYS A 161 -18.58 6.35 15.24
C CYS A 161 -18.86 7.40 16.32
N GLU A 162 -18.26 8.59 16.19
CA GLU A 162 -18.54 9.72 17.08
C GLU A 162 -19.99 10.21 16.88
N GLN A 163 -20.59 10.82 17.92
CA GLN A 163 -22.01 11.22 17.92
C GLN A 163 -22.39 12.18 16.77
N ASP A 164 -21.43 12.91 16.22
CA ASP A 164 -21.63 13.90 15.15
C ASP A 164 -21.14 13.43 13.77
N TYR A 165 -20.68 12.17 13.65
CA TYR A 165 -20.19 11.62 12.39
C TYR A 165 -21.33 11.08 11.50
N HIS A 166 -21.09 11.08 10.19
CA HIS A 166 -22.03 10.53 9.24
C HIS A 166 -22.04 9.00 9.35
N VAL A 167 -23.04 8.45 10.06
CA VAL A 167 -23.19 7.01 10.31
C VAL A 167 -23.23 6.22 8.99
N GLY A 168 -23.91 6.73 7.97
CA GLY A 168 -23.98 6.08 6.66
C GLY A 168 -22.61 5.96 5.97
N PHE A 169 -21.71 6.92 6.18
CA PHE A 169 -20.36 6.84 5.61
C PHE A 169 -19.51 5.84 6.39
N TRP A 170 -19.67 5.81 7.72
CA TRP A 170 -18.97 4.84 8.57
C TRP A 170 -19.37 3.39 8.21
N LEU A 171 -20.67 3.11 8.06
CA LEU A 171 -21.16 1.80 7.61
C LEU A 171 -20.66 1.45 6.20
N HIS A 172 -20.73 2.40 5.27
CA HIS A 172 -20.21 2.24 3.91
C HIS A 172 -18.73 1.89 3.91
N ALA A 173 -17.90 2.63 4.65
CA ALA A 173 -16.47 2.40 4.71
C ALA A 173 -16.12 1.02 5.27
N ARG A 174 -16.82 0.57 6.32
CA ARG A 174 -16.64 -0.77 6.89
C ARG A 174 -17.03 -1.87 5.90
N SER A 175 -18.17 -1.74 5.25
CA SER A 175 -18.65 -2.71 4.25
C SER A 175 -17.69 -2.82 3.06
N VAL A 176 -17.28 -1.68 2.48
CA VAL A 176 -16.32 -1.62 1.37
C VAL A 176 -14.98 -2.23 1.79
N PHE A 177 -14.50 -1.92 3.00
CA PHE A 177 -13.27 -2.50 3.51
C PHE A 177 -13.37 -4.02 3.64
N ASN A 178 -14.46 -4.54 4.22
CA ASN A 178 -14.65 -5.98 4.39
C ASN A 178 -14.66 -6.72 3.04
N CYS A 179 -15.43 -6.21 2.07
CA CYS A 179 -15.50 -6.77 0.72
C CYS A 179 -14.11 -6.76 0.05
N ARG A 180 -13.42 -5.62 0.04
CA ARG A 180 -12.11 -5.50 -0.60
C ARG A 180 -11.01 -6.27 0.12
N PHE A 181 -11.11 -6.45 1.43
CA PHE A 181 -10.16 -7.27 2.20
C PHE A 181 -10.12 -8.69 1.63
N HIS A 182 -11.28 -9.31 1.41
CA HIS A 182 -11.36 -10.67 0.87
C HIS A 182 -10.83 -10.77 -0.56
N THR A 183 -11.13 -9.79 -1.43
CA THR A 183 -10.56 -9.71 -2.79
C THR A 183 -9.04 -9.57 -2.81
N MET A 184 -8.46 -8.92 -1.78
CA MET A 184 -7.01 -8.75 -1.65
C MET A 184 -6.34 -9.96 -0.99
N ASN A 185 -7.02 -10.63 -0.07
CA ASN A 185 -6.52 -11.78 0.67
C ASN A 185 -6.57 -13.07 -0.18
N THR A 186 -5.67 -13.17 -1.15
CA THR A 186 -5.55 -14.39 -1.95
C THR A 186 -4.82 -15.50 -1.21
N GLU A 187 -4.93 -16.72 -1.72
CA GLU A 187 -4.29 -17.91 -1.16
C GLU A 187 -2.76 -17.77 -1.06
N VAL A 188 -2.14 -17.13 -2.06
CA VAL A 188 -0.68 -16.90 -2.10
C VAL A 188 -0.27 -15.86 -1.05
N HIS A 189 -1.10 -14.85 -0.80
CA HIS A 189 -0.86 -13.87 0.24
C HIS A 189 -0.96 -14.49 1.64
N SER A 190 -1.99 -15.32 1.87
CA SER A 190 -2.15 -16.12 3.09
C SER A 190 -0.95 -17.05 3.33
N LEU A 191 -0.48 -17.74 2.28
CA LEU A 191 0.70 -18.60 2.35
C LEU A 191 1.99 -17.80 2.62
N ALA A 192 2.16 -16.63 1.98
CA ALA A 192 3.30 -15.76 2.24
C ALA A 192 3.32 -15.28 3.70
N LEU A 193 2.15 -14.92 4.26
CA LEU A 193 2.01 -14.58 5.67
C LEU A 193 2.40 -15.76 6.56
N PHE A 194 1.95 -16.97 6.25
CA PHE A 194 2.33 -18.18 7.00
C PHE A 194 3.85 -18.41 6.99
N LEU A 195 4.50 -18.25 5.83
CA LEU A 195 5.94 -18.41 5.68
C LEU A 195 6.76 -17.32 6.39
N HIS A 196 6.13 -16.24 6.84
CA HIS A 196 6.79 -15.25 7.68
C HIS A 196 7.00 -15.82 9.09
N PRO A 197 8.24 -15.90 9.59
CA PRO A 197 8.57 -16.69 10.78
C PRO A 197 7.93 -16.18 12.07
N MET A 198 7.55 -14.90 12.13
CA MET A 198 6.78 -14.37 13.26
C MET A 198 5.27 -14.58 13.13
N CYS A 199 4.77 -14.79 11.91
CA CYS A 199 3.33 -14.77 11.64
C CYS A 199 2.73 -16.17 11.45
N ARG A 200 3.49 -17.24 11.70
CA ARG A 200 3.04 -18.64 11.50
C ARG A 200 1.71 -18.92 12.20
N LYS A 201 1.64 -18.54 13.49
CA LYS A 201 0.44 -18.66 14.34
C LYS A 201 -0.65 -17.66 13.97
N LEU A 202 -0.27 -16.47 13.52
CA LEU A 202 -1.22 -15.48 13.01
C LEU A 202 -1.89 -15.93 11.69
N ALA A 203 -1.18 -16.67 10.86
CA ALA A 203 -1.69 -17.15 9.58
C ALA A 203 -2.53 -18.42 9.73
N VAL A 204 -2.23 -19.26 10.72
CA VAL A 204 -2.98 -20.48 11.06
C VAL A 204 -3.77 -20.21 12.34
N THR A 205 -5.02 -19.76 12.17
CA THR A 205 -5.87 -19.32 13.27
C THR A 205 -6.97 -20.35 13.56
N GLN A 206 -7.33 -20.51 14.83
CA GLN A 206 -8.47 -21.33 15.27
C GLN A 206 -9.79 -20.55 15.34
N VAL A 207 -9.81 -19.31 14.86
CA VAL A 207 -11.04 -18.51 14.76
C VAL A 207 -12.01 -19.12 13.75
N ALA A 208 -13.30 -18.84 13.90
CA ALA A 208 -14.38 -19.55 13.20
C ALA A 208 -14.20 -19.66 11.68
N ASN A 209 -13.62 -18.63 11.05
CA ASN A 209 -13.35 -18.58 9.60
C ASN A 209 -11.84 -18.46 9.29
N GLY A 210 -11.00 -18.93 10.21
CA GLY A 210 -9.55 -18.94 10.08
C GLY A 210 -9.04 -19.92 9.02
N ARG A 211 -7.82 -19.71 8.55
CA ARG A 211 -7.16 -20.65 7.63
C ARG A 211 -6.49 -21.77 8.45
N SER A 212 -6.74 -23.02 8.08
CA SER A 212 -6.10 -24.17 8.73
C SER A 212 -4.69 -24.43 8.18
N LEU A 213 -3.89 -25.20 8.92
CA LEU A 213 -2.61 -25.71 8.39
C LEU A 213 -2.83 -26.54 7.13
N ALA A 214 -3.91 -27.34 7.11
CA ALA A 214 -4.26 -28.16 5.96
C ALA A 214 -4.48 -27.32 4.71
N PHE A 215 -5.14 -26.17 4.85
CA PHE A 215 -5.29 -25.20 3.78
C PHE A 215 -3.91 -24.72 3.27
N MET A 216 -3.00 -24.31 4.16
CA MET A 216 -1.67 -23.83 3.76
C MET A 216 -0.85 -24.89 3.02
N VAL A 217 -0.89 -26.14 3.48
CA VAL A 217 -0.20 -27.27 2.85
C VAL A 217 -0.75 -27.53 1.45
N LYS A 218 -2.08 -27.52 1.29
CA LYS A 218 -2.72 -27.68 -0.03
C LYS A 218 -2.23 -26.64 -1.04
N ILE A 219 -2.23 -25.35 -0.65
CA ILE A 219 -1.76 -24.27 -1.54
C ILE A 219 -0.27 -24.43 -1.88
N ALA A 220 0.56 -24.79 -0.90
CA ALA A 220 1.98 -25.01 -1.13
C ALA A 220 2.25 -26.16 -2.10
N LEU A 221 1.52 -27.28 -1.95
CA LEU A 221 1.59 -28.42 -2.86
C LEU A 221 1.11 -28.05 -4.28
N GLY A 222 0.01 -27.31 -4.41
CA GLY A 222 -0.45 -26.84 -5.72
C GLY A 222 0.56 -25.93 -6.44
N ILE A 223 1.32 -25.11 -5.69
CA ILE A 223 2.44 -24.35 -6.25
C ILE A 223 3.60 -25.28 -6.65
N ALA A 224 3.99 -26.21 -5.78
CA ALA A 224 5.06 -27.17 -6.06
C ALA A 224 4.76 -28.02 -7.31
N LYS A 225 3.50 -28.43 -7.49
CA LYS A 225 3.02 -29.14 -8.68
C LYS A 225 3.18 -28.30 -9.95
N ARG A 226 2.81 -27.01 -9.90
CA ARG A 226 3.04 -26.05 -11.01
C ARG A 226 4.53 -25.84 -11.30
N TRP A 227 5.39 -25.94 -10.29
CA TRP A 227 6.84 -25.90 -10.43
C TRP A 227 7.46 -27.24 -10.86
N LYS A 228 6.63 -28.28 -11.11
CA LYS A 228 7.04 -29.62 -11.54
C LYS A 228 7.97 -30.32 -10.55
N TRP A 229 7.72 -30.13 -9.25
CA TRP A 229 8.45 -30.85 -8.21
C TRP A 229 8.06 -32.33 -8.20
N ASP A 230 9.05 -33.19 -7.93
CA ASP A 230 8.82 -34.62 -7.79
C ASP A 230 8.07 -34.95 -6.48
N ILE A 231 7.52 -36.16 -6.41
CA ILE A 231 6.72 -36.61 -5.26
C ILE A 231 7.54 -36.66 -3.95
N MET A 232 8.83 -36.94 -4.02
CA MET A 232 9.69 -37.00 -2.83
C MET A 232 9.93 -35.60 -2.26
N MET A 233 10.16 -34.61 -3.11
CA MET A 233 10.27 -33.20 -2.75
C MET A 233 8.95 -32.66 -2.20
N ALA A 234 7.82 -33.03 -2.82
CA ALA A 234 6.48 -32.64 -2.35
C ALA A 234 6.16 -33.20 -0.95
N LYS A 235 6.50 -34.47 -0.69
CA LYS A 235 6.38 -35.09 0.65
C LYS A 235 7.23 -34.36 1.68
N LYS A 236 8.52 -34.17 1.39
CA LYS A 236 9.43 -33.42 2.27
C LYS A 236 8.96 -31.99 2.54
N LEU A 237 8.41 -31.30 1.53
CA LEU A 237 7.84 -29.97 1.69
C LEU A 237 6.70 -29.99 2.71
N SER A 238 5.85 -31.00 2.68
CA SER A 238 4.73 -31.13 3.61
C SER A 238 5.20 -31.39 5.04
N ASP A 239 6.14 -32.32 5.22
CA ASP A 239 6.76 -32.60 6.52
C ASP A 239 7.44 -31.34 7.09
N ASP A 240 8.18 -30.61 6.24
CA ASP A 240 8.82 -29.35 6.61
C ASP A 240 7.79 -28.29 7.03
N LEU A 241 6.66 -28.17 6.34
CA LEU A 241 5.59 -27.22 6.67
C LEU A 241 4.97 -27.52 8.04
N GLN A 242 4.79 -28.81 8.37
CA GLN A 242 4.28 -29.23 9.67
C GLN A 242 5.29 -28.92 10.79
N ALA A 243 6.56 -29.28 10.60
CA ALA A 243 7.63 -28.98 11.55
C ALA A 243 7.82 -27.46 11.74
N TYR A 244 7.69 -26.69 10.67
CA TYR A 244 7.73 -25.23 10.67
C TYR A 244 6.57 -24.62 11.46
N ASN A 245 5.34 -25.11 11.26
CA ASN A 245 4.18 -24.66 12.02
C ASN A 245 4.36 -24.90 13.53
N GLN A 246 4.86 -26.09 13.89
CA GLN A 246 5.15 -26.46 15.28
C GLN A 246 6.37 -25.73 15.85
N SER A 247 7.11 -24.95 15.06
CA SER A 247 8.34 -24.24 15.45
C SER A 247 9.41 -25.17 16.03
N VAL A 248 9.50 -26.40 15.50
CA VAL A 248 10.47 -27.42 15.87
C VAL A 248 11.73 -27.29 15.01
N ALA A 249 12.87 -27.77 15.50
CA ALA A 249 14.11 -27.82 14.73
C ALA A 249 13.88 -28.57 13.39
N PRO A 250 14.39 -28.06 12.25
CA PRO A 250 15.36 -26.97 12.14
C PRO A 250 14.76 -25.56 11.99
N PHE A 251 13.44 -25.40 12.13
CA PHE A 251 12.70 -24.15 11.87
C PHE A 251 12.38 -23.32 13.13
N ALA A 252 13.08 -23.58 14.24
CA ALA A 252 12.91 -22.85 15.48
C ALA A 252 13.34 -21.37 15.36
N GLY A 253 12.68 -20.50 16.13
CA GLY A 253 12.98 -19.06 16.18
C GLY A 253 12.23 -18.21 15.15
N GLY A 254 12.56 -16.92 15.09
CA GLY A 254 11.96 -15.99 14.12
C GLY A 254 12.69 -14.66 14.04
N HIS A 255 12.29 -13.84 13.07
CA HIS A 255 12.91 -12.56 12.75
C HIS A 255 11.89 -11.64 12.05
N ALA A 256 12.04 -10.33 12.21
CA ALA A 256 11.13 -9.32 11.65
C ALA A 256 11.22 -9.19 10.12
N ASP A 257 12.38 -9.51 9.55
CA ASP A 257 12.56 -9.70 8.11
C ASP A 257 12.53 -11.20 7.81
N GLY A 258 11.38 -11.68 7.35
CA GLY A 258 11.16 -13.09 7.04
C GLY A 258 12.03 -13.62 5.90
N LEU A 259 12.28 -12.81 4.87
CA LEU A 259 13.14 -13.23 3.75
C LEU A 259 14.58 -13.41 4.22
N SER A 260 15.11 -12.45 4.99
CA SER A 260 16.43 -12.54 5.59
C SER A 260 16.59 -13.75 6.50
N TRP A 261 15.54 -14.10 7.27
CA TRP A 261 15.55 -15.29 8.12
C TRP A 261 15.75 -16.56 7.31
N TRP A 262 14.95 -16.77 6.26
CA TRP A 262 15.05 -17.96 5.41
C TRP A 262 16.38 -18.06 4.68
N GLN A 263 16.95 -16.94 4.23
CA GLN A 263 18.25 -16.91 3.58
C GLN A 263 19.39 -17.31 4.54
N ASN A 264 19.35 -16.82 5.78
CA ASN A 264 20.37 -17.04 6.79
C ASN A 264 20.19 -18.34 7.59
N LEU A 265 19.06 -19.03 7.44
CA LEU A 265 18.80 -20.29 8.13
C LEU A 265 19.82 -21.36 7.70
N PRO A 266 20.60 -21.98 8.62
CA PRO A 266 21.70 -22.89 8.29
C PRO A 266 21.21 -24.29 7.92
N ILE A 267 20.29 -24.37 6.97
CA ILE A 267 19.75 -25.63 6.42
C ILE A 267 20.05 -25.73 4.92
N ASN A 268 20.25 -26.97 4.46
CA ASN A 268 20.42 -27.29 3.05
C ASN A 268 19.04 -27.40 2.38
N SER A 269 18.82 -26.62 1.31
CA SER A 269 17.58 -26.64 0.52
C SER A 269 17.31 -27.96 -0.21
N GLU A 270 18.33 -28.81 -0.41
CA GLU A 270 18.14 -30.16 -0.98
C GLU A 270 17.57 -31.15 0.04
N ILE A 271 17.85 -30.91 1.33
CA ILE A 271 17.34 -31.72 2.44
C ILE A 271 15.96 -31.18 2.87
N HIS A 272 15.86 -29.86 3.02
CA HIS A 272 14.66 -29.14 3.44
C HIS A 272 14.18 -28.19 2.32
N PRO A 273 13.39 -28.68 1.35
CA PRO A 273 12.95 -27.89 0.20
C PRO A 273 12.13 -26.65 0.59
N LEU A 274 11.55 -26.62 1.80
CA LEU A 274 10.81 -25.47 2.30
C LEU A 274 11.65 -24.19 2.31
N LYS A 275 12.98 -24.26 2.52
CA LYS A 275 13.85 -23.07 2.46
C LYS A 275 13.79 -22.40 1.08
N ALA A 276 14.03 -23.17 0.02
CA ALA A 276 14.02 -22.63 -1.34
C ALA A 276 12.61 -22.15 -1.73
N PHE A 277 11.58 -22.89 -1.30
CA PHE A 277 10.19 -22.52 -1.49
C PHE A 277 9.87 -21.15 -0.87
N ALA A 278 10.20 -20.99 0.42
CA ALA A 278 9.89 -19.78 1.17
C ALA A 278 10.67 -18.56 0.67
N VAL A 279 11.95 -18.72 0.36
CA VAL A 279 12.76 -17.64 -0.26
C VAL A 279 12.11 -17.19 -1.57
N THR A 280 11.64 -18.12 -2.40
CA THR A 280 11.03 -17.80 -3.69
C THR A 280 9.72 -17.02 -3.51
N ILE A 281 8.83 -17.48 -2.63
CA ILE A 281 7.54 -16.82 -2.37
C ILE A 281 7.74 -15.44 -1.72
N LEU A 282 8.61 -15.33 -0.73
CA LEU A 282 8.86 -14.06 -0.02
C LEU A 282 9.66 -13.05 -0.84
N SER A 283 10.34 -13.49 -1.91
CA SER A 283 11.00 -12.59 -2.87
C SER A 283 10.02 -11.93 -3.85
N ILE A 284 8.74 -12.34 -3.87
CA ILE A 284 7.74 -11.72 -4.71
C ILE A 284 7.41 -10.33 -4.17
N VAL A 285 7.68 -9.31 -4.97
CA VAL A 285 7.34 -7.91 -4.65
C VAL A 285 5.87 -7.68 -4.95
N GLY A 286 5.10 -7.28 -3.93
CA GLY A 286 3.64 -7.12 -4.04
C GLY A 286 3.16 -5.92 -4.86
N HIS A 287 4.06 -5.11 -5.43
CA HIS A 287 3.70 -3.86 -6.10
C HIS A 287 4.46 -3.60 -7.41
N ALA A 288 3.81 -2.89 -8.33
CA ALA A 288 4.41 -2.45 -9.60
C ALA A 288 5.15 -1.10 -9.51
N GLY A 289 5.14 -0.42 -8.36
CA GLY A 289 5.62 0.96 -8.22
C GLY A 289 7.08 1.19 -8.60
N GLU A 290 7.94 0.16 -8.57
CA GLU A 290 9.32 0.28 -9.07
C GLU A 290 9.39 0.32 -10.60
N VAL A 291 8.62 -0.55 -11.25
CA VAL A 291 8.52 -0.60 -12.70
C VAL A 291 7.90 0.70 -13.19
N GLU A 292 6.84 1.19 -12.53
CA GLU A 292 6.25 2.51 -12.78
C GLU A 292 7.23 3.66 -12.60
N ARG A 293 8.05 3.65 -11.53
CA ARG A 293 9.08 4.68 -11.32
C ARG A 293 10.14 4.64 -12.42
N THR A 294 10.58 3.46 -12.79
CA THR A 294 11.55 3.27 -13.88
C THR A 294 10.97 3.78 -15.19
N PHE A 295 9.71 3.48 -15.51
CA PHE A 295 9.02 4.04 -16.66
C PHE A 295 8.83 5.56 -16.57
N SER A 296 8.52 6.11 -15.40
CA SER A 296 8.41 7.56 -15.21
C SER A 296 9.74 8.27 -15.44
N ASP A 297 10.84 7.72 -14.92
CA ASP A 297 12.18 8.28 -15.10
C ASP A 297 12.62 8.20 -16.57
N LEU A 298 12.32 7.09 -17.24
CA LEU A 298 12.58 6.90 -18.66
C LEU A 298 11.63 7.70 -19.55
N GLY A 299 10.41 8.01 -19.10
CA GLY A 299 9.41 8.78 -19.84
C GLY A 299 9.87 10.20 -20.18
N ILE A 300 10.79 10.76 -19.40
CA ILE A 300 11.44 12.04 -19.71
C ILE A 300 12.29 11.93 -20.99
N THR A 301 12.90 10.77 -21.23
CA THR A 301 13.71 10.50 -22.42
C THR A 301 12.84 10.17 -23.64
N GLN A 302 11.66 9.58 -23.43
CA GLN A 302 10.75 9.12 -24.49
C GLN A 302 9.63 10.10 -24.84
N SER A 303 9.80 11.40 -24.60
CA SER A 303 8.90 12.38 -25.21
C SER A 303 9.27 12.57 -26.68
N ALA A 304 8.28 12.64 -27.57
CA ALA A 304 8.46 12.85 -29.02
C ALA A 304 9.35 14.06 -29.36
N ARG A 305 9.48 15.01 -28.42
CA ARG A 305 10.30 16.22 -28.52
C ARG A 305 11.78 16.06 -28.16
N ARG A 306 12.22 14.96 -27.52
CA ARG A 306 13.55 14.89 -26.88
C ARG A 306 14.45 13.73 -27.36
N CYS A 307 13.98 12.48 -27.38
CA CYS A 307 14.76 11.37 -27.94
C CYS A 307 13.83 10.29 -28.53
N ASN A 308 14.06 9.91 -29.79
CA ASN A 308 13.34 8.83 -30.47
C ASN A 308 14.21 7.55 -30.47
N LEU A 309 14.42 6.98 -29.28
CA LEU A 309 15.14 5.70 -29.15
C LEU A 309 14.28 4.58 -29.73
N SER A 310 14.91 3.61 -30.41
CA SER A 310 14.22 2.38 -30.79
C SER A 310 13.75 1.62 -29.54
N VAL A 311 12.69 0.82 -29.67
CA VAL A 311 12.16 -0.02 -28.59
C VAL A 311 13.26 -0.88 -27.96
N GLU A 312 14.10 -1.50 -28.78
CA GLU A 312 15.22 -2.33 -28.33
C GLU A 312 16.25 -1.54 -27.50
N THR A 313 16.58 -0.32 -27.95
CA THR A 313 17.53 0.55 -27.23
C THR A 313 16.93 1.03 -25.91
N PHE A 314 15.64 1.34 -25.91
CA PHE A 314 14.92 1.78 -24.73
C PHE A 314 14.78 0.67 -23.68
N GLU A 315 14.49 -0.55 -24.11
CA GLU A 315 14.48 -1.75 -23.26
C GLU A 315 15.87 -2.01 -22.66
N THR A 316 16.92 -1.90 -23.48
CA THR A 316 18.31 -2.07 -23.03
C THR A 316 18.68 -1.01 -22.00
N LEU A 317 18.32 0.25 -22.24
CA LEU A 317 18.53 1.35 -21.30
C LEU A 317 17.79 1.09 -19.97
N GLY A 318 16.53 0.66 -20.04
CA GLY A 318 15.76 0.30 -18.85
C GLY A 318 16.40 -0.83 -18.04
N LYS A 319 16.86 -1.90 -18.70
CA LYS A 319 17.60 -3.01 -18.07
C LYS A 319 18.88 -2.53 -17.39
N ILE A 320 19.67 -1.68 -18.06
CA ILE A 320 20.91 -1.12 -17.49
C ILE A 320 20.59 -0.23 -16.28
N CYS A 321 19.62 0.67 -16.40
CA CYS A 321 19.21 1.55 -15.30
C CYS A 321 18.71 0.76 -14.08
N ALA A 322 17.88 -0.26 -14.30
CA ALA A 322 17.39 -1.14 -13.24
C ALA A 322 18.55 -1.89 -12.56
N ASN A 323 19.47 -2.46 -13.34
CA ASN A 323 20.63 -3.19 -12.84
C ASN A 323 21.56 -2.31 -12.00
N LEU A 324 21.90 -1.11 -12.50
CA LEU A 324 22.73 -0.15 -11.76
C LEU A 324 22.07 0.27 -10.43
N ARG A 325 20.75 0.49 -10.43
CA ARG A 325 19.98 0.79 -9.21
C ARG A 325 20.00 -0.38 -8.22
N HIS A 326 19.88 -1.60 -8.70
CA HIS A 326 19.95 -2.81 -7.87
C HIS A 326 21.31 -2.91 -7.17
N HIS A 327 22.42 -2.84 -7.91
CA HIS A 327 23.76 -2.86 -7.32
C HIS A 327 24.03 -1.67 -6.39
N SER A 328 23.50 -0.49 -6.70
CA SER A 328 23.59 0.66 -5.80
C SER A 328 22.84 0.42 -4.48
N THR A 329 21.68 -0.25 -4.54
CA THR A 329 20.89 -0.61 -3.36
C THR A 329 21.61 -1.65 -2.51
N ILE A 330 22.21 -2.68 -3.13
CA ILE A 330 23.03 -3.68 -2.42
C ILE A 330 24.19 -3.00 -1.69
N LYS A 331 24.96 -2.16 -2.39
CA LYS A 331 26.09 -1.42 -1.79
C LYS A 331 25.65 -0.51 -0.63
N ALA A 332 24.47 0.10 -0.74
CA ALA A 332 23.91 0.92 0.35
C ALA A 332 23.53 0.08 1.57
N ALA A 333 22.95 -1.11 1.35
CA ALA A 333 22.62 -2.05 2.42
C ALA A 333 23.88 -2.61 3.12
N GLU A 334 24.91 -2.98 2.35
CA GLU A 334 26.23 -3.40 2.87
C GLU A 334 26.91 -2.30 3.69
N ALA A 335 26.70 -1.03 3.31
CA ALA A 335 27.18 0.14 4.06
C ALA A 335 26.31 0.49 5.28
N GLY A 336 25.31 -0.34 5.63
CA GLY A 336 24.43 -0.11 6.78
C GLY A 336 23.43 1.03 6.61
N LYS A 337 23.25 1.57 5.40
CA LYS A 337 22.25 2.61 5.12
C LYS A 337 20.87 1.96 5.02
N SER A 338 19.87 2.55 5.68
CA SER A 338 18.47 2.10 5.56
C SER A 338 18.00 2.26 4.12
N THR A 339 17.91 1.16 3.38
CA THR A 339 17.36 1.08 2.02
C THR A 339 15.84 1.03 1.99
N ARG A 340 15.20 0.84 3.16
CA ARG A 340 13.77 1.11 3.35
C ARG A 340 13.60 2.63 3.33
N CYS A 341 12.88 3.15 2.33
CA CYS A 341 12.37 4.52 2.36
C CYS A 341 11.45 4.64 3.59
N ARG A 342 12.01 5.06 4.72
CA ARG A 342 11.22 5.58 5.83
C ARG A 342 10.78 6.95 5.38
N HIS A 343 9.57 7.05 4.83
CA HIS A 343 8.99 8.37 4.59
C HIS A 343 8.92 9.08 5.95
N ALA A 344 9.71 10.15 6.12
CA ALA A 344 9.71 11.01 7.31
C ALA A 344 8.39 11.79 7.48
N HIS A 345 7.42 11.57 6.59
CA HIS A 345 6.10 12.18 6.59
C HIS A 345 5.01 11.12 6.77
N MET A 346 4.98 10.47 7.92
CA MET A 346 3.75 10.12 8.62
C MET A 346 4.14 9.39 9.90
N HIS A 347 3.75 9.98 11.03
CA HIS A 347 4.12 9.58 12.38
C HIS A 347 3.77 8.12 12.66
N THR A 348 4.79 7.28 12.76
CA THR A 348 4.74 5.95 13.39
C THR A 348 5.66 5.85 14.61
N ARG A 349 6.10 7.00 15.18
CA ARG A 349 6.90 7.04 16.42
C ARG A 349 6.49 8.21 17.31
N GLU A 350 6.59 7.99 18.62
CA GLU A 350 6.15 8.87 19.72
C GLU A 350 6.86 10.23 19.83
N GLU A 351 7.91 10.50 19.03
CA GLU A 351 8.63 11.77 19.11
C GLU A 351 8.08 12.82 18.13
N VAL A 352 7.65 13.94 18.70
CA VAL A 352 7.14 15.13 18.00
C VAL A 352 8.33 15.92 17.43
N GLY A 353 8.59 15.80 16.12
CA GLY A 353 9.55 16.70 15.46
C GLY A 353 9.90 16.33 14.03
N ILE A 354 10.03 17.34 13.16
CA ILE A 354 10.57 17.22 11.81
C ILE A 354 12.08 17.05 11.92
N ALA A 355 12.65 15.96 11.38
CA ALA A 355 14.09 15.80 11.25
C ALA A 355 14.63 16.79 10.21
N VAL A 356 15.11 17.95 10.70
CA VAL A 356 15.60 19.08 9.91
C VAL A 356 16.71 18.67 8.93
N GLU A 357 17.55 17.70 9.31
CA GLU A 357 18.64 17.20 8.46
C GLU A 357 18.13 16.47 7.20
N THR A 358 17.04 15.69 7.30
CA THR A 358 16.50 14.94 6.15
C THR A 358 15.70 15.84 5.20
N ALA A 359 15.08 16.90 5.73
CA ALA A 359 14.41 17.92 4.92
C ALA A 359 15.42 18.76 4.11
N GLN A 360 16.57 19.07 4.70
CA GLN A 360 17.67 19.77 4.01
C GLN A 360 18.31 18.91 2.92
N ASP A 361 18.46 17.59 3.16
CA ASP A 361 18.97 16.65 2.15
C ASP A 361 18.04 16.54 0.92
N LEU A 362 16.72 16.62 1.14
CA LEU A 362 15.71 16.65 0.08
C LEU A 362 15.71 17.97 -0.70
N GLU A 363 15.89 19.13 -0.04
CA GLU A 363 16.02 20.43 -0.72
C GLU A 363 17.32 20.54 -1.55
N ALA A 364 18.43 20.01 -1.03
CA ALA A 364 19.71 20.00 -1.75
C ALA A 364 19.72 19.06 -2.96
N SER A 365 18.95 17.97 -2.92
CA SER A 365 18.85 17.00 -4.03
C SER A 365 17.77 17.33 -5.07
N PHE A 366 16.93 18.35 -4.83
CA PHE A 366 15.82 18.75 -5.73
C PHE A 366 15.94 20.13 -6.37
N ALA A 367 17.03 20.88 -6.17
CA ALA A 367 17.24 22.14 -6.89
C ALA A 367 17.73 21.90 -8.33
N TRP A 368 16.80 21.69 -9.27
CA TRP A 368 17.11 21.77 -10.71
C TRP A 368 16.94 23.20 -11.21
N ALA A 369 18.02 23.79 -11.73
CA ALA A 369 17.99 25.02 -12.51
C ALA A 369 17.84 24.69 -14.01
N PRO A 370 16.87 25.26 -14.74
CA PRO A 370 16.70 24.96 -16.17
C PRO A 370 17.78 25.65 -17.00
N PRO A 371 18.46 24.96 -17.93
CA PRO A 371 19.20 25.64 -18.98
C PRO A 371 18.25 25.99 -20.13
N LEU A 372 18.10 27.30 -20.34
CA LEU A 372 17.78 27.97 -21.60
C LEU A 372 16.35 27.77 -22.18
N SER A 373 15.56 28.81 -21.95
CA SER A 373 14.43 29.26 -22.75
C SER A 373 14.83 29.56 -24.20
N ALA A 374 14.16 28.92 -25.17
CA ALA A 374 14.08 29.40 -26.55
C ALA A 374 12.63 29.21 -27.07
N GLU A 375 12.15 30.27 -27.71
CA GLU A 375 10.79 30.51 -28.21
C GLU A 375 10.39 29.67 -29.45
N PRO A 376 9.08 29.59 -29.78
CA PRO A 376 8.53 28.58 -30.67
C PRO A 376 8.76 28.94 -32.15
N ARG A 377 9.02 27.93 -32.98
CA ARG A 377 8.80 28.03 -34.43
C ARG A 377 7.95 26.87 -34.90
N ASP A 378 6.93 27.27 -35.64
CA ASP A 378 5.97 26.44 -36.35
C ASP A 378 6.68 25.42 -37.25
N ALA A 379 6.37 24.15 -36.99
CA ALA A 379 6.47 23.05 -37.93
C ALA A 379 5.45 22.00 -37.48
N ASP A 380 4.19 22.44 -37.40
CA ASP A 380 3.07 21.53 -37.58
C ASP A 380 3.22 20.85 -38.95
N ASP A 381 2.79 19.59 -39.01
CA ASP A 381 2.37 18.89 -40.23
C ASP A 381 3.31 17.88 -40.91
N LEU A 382 4.38 17.36 -40.26
CA LEU A 382 5.23 16.36 -40.93
C LEU A 382 5.68 15.11 -40.14
N LEU A 383 5.11 14.76 -38.98
CA LEU A 383 5.52 13.52 -38.26
C LEU A 383 4.37 12.77 -37.57
N ALA A 384 3.34 12.40 -38.33
CA ALA A 384 2.36 11.39 -37.93
C ALA A 384 2.99 9.99 -37.95
N GLY A 385 3.50 9.54 -36.79
CA GLY A 385 3.78 8.14 -36.45
C GLY A 385 2.75 7.64 -35.42
N PRO A 386 2.58 6.31 -35.21
CA PRO A 386 1.32 5.74 -34.74
C PRO A 386 0.94 6.31 -33.38
N GLU A 387 -0.01 7.23 -33.40
CA GLU A 387 -0.84 7.53 -32.26
C GLU A 387 -1.46 6.22 -31.78
N SER A 388 -1.39 5.96 -30.47
CA SER A 388 -2.45 5.27 -29.69
C SER A 388 -1.95 4.39 -28.55
N ILE A 389 -0.87 4.75 -27.84
CA ILE A 389 -0.79 4.35 -26.43
C ILE A 389 -0.56 5.59 -25.58
N SER A 390 -1.67 6.29 -25.32
CA SER A 390 -1.74 7.30 -24.26
C SER A 390 -1.47 6.63 -22.90
N PRO A 391 -0.93 7.34 -21.90
CA PRO A 391 -1.07 6.93 -20.49
C PRO A 391 -2.49 6.50 -20.13
N ASP A 392 -3.49 7.09 -20.79
CA ASP A 392 -4.91 6.70 -20.67
C ASP A 392 -5.20 5.32 -21.23
N ASN A 393 -4.47 4.86 -22.26
CA ASN A 393 -4.62 3.52 -22.83
C ASN A 393 -3.99 2.47 -21.92
N VAL A 394 -2.87 2.79 -21.27
CA VAL A 394 -2.31 1.93 -20.21
C VAL A 394 -3.28 1.86 -19.04
N ALA A 395 -3.80 3.02 -18.58
CA ALA A 395 -4.80 3.07 -17.52
C ALA A 395 -6.10 2.32 -17.90
N ALA A 396 -6.52 2.37 -19.17
CA ALA A 396 -7.68 1.66 -19.68
C ALA A 396 -7.47 0.14 -19.74
N GLU A 397 -6.28 -0.33 -20.14
CA GLU A 397 -5.94 -1.76 -20.11
C GLU A 397 -5.90 -2.29 -18.67
N PHE A 398 -5.35 -1.53 -17.72
CA PHE A 398 -5.43 -1.88 -16.30
C PHE A 398 -6.88 -1.87 -15.79
N ALA A 399 -7.70 -0.88 -16.20
CA ALA A 399 -9.12 -0.85 -15.86
C ALA A 399 -9.90 -2.03 -16.46
N ALA A 400 -9.54 -2.48 -17.67
CA ALA A 400 -10.14 -3.64 -18.32
C ALA A 400 -9.77 -4.95 -17.61
N LEU A 401 -8.53 -5.08 -17.11
CA LEU A 401 -8.13 -6.21 -16.27
C LEU A 401 -8.85 -6.21 -14.92
N GLU A 402 -9.09 -5.04 -14.33
CA GLU A 402 -9.89 -4.91 -13.10
C GLU A 402 -11.38 -5.24 -13.35
N GLU A 403 -11.91 -4.93 -14.53
CA GLU A 403 -13.28 -5.30 -14.91
C GLU A 403 -13.43 -6.80 -15.14
N LEU A 404 -12.46 -7.44 -15.79
CA LEU A 404 -12.36 -8.90 -15.92
C LEU A 404 -12.33 -9.59 -14.55
N LYS A 405 -11.62 -9.00 -13.58
CA LYS A 405 -11.60 -9.50 -12.21
C LYS A 405 -12.95 -9.31 -11.50
N ARG A 406 -13.68 -8.22 -11.78
CA ARG A 406 -15.05 -8.00 -11.27
C ARG A 406 -16.07 -9.00 -11.83
N THR A 407 -15.93 -9.45 -13.08
CA THR A 407 -16.82 -10.45 -13.67
C THR A 407 -16.52 -11.89 -13.22
N GLU A 408 -15.32 -12.17 -12.74
CA GLU A 408 -14.95 -13.50 -12.19
C GLU A 408 -15.24 -13.65 -10.69
N GLU A 409 -15.50 -12.57 -9.95
CA GLU A 409 -15.76 -12.58 -8.50
C GLU A 409 -17.11 -11.90 -8.15
N VAL A 410 -18.23 -12.54 -8.51
CA VAL A 410 -19.51 -12.34 -7.80
C VAL A 410 -19.92 -13.68 -7.19
N HIS A 411 -19.15 -14.12 -6.20
CA HIS A 411 -19.70 -14.94 -5.13
C HIS A 411 -20.11 -14.00 -3.99
N ASP A 412 -21.25 -14.26 -3.34
CA ASP A 412 -21.66 -13.58 -2.11
C ASP A 412 -20.55 -13.74 -1.05
N ILE A 413 -19.68 -12.73 -0.88
CA ILE A 413 -18.69 -12.67 0.20
C ILE A 413 -19.22 -11.76 1.33
N ASP A 414 -20.53 -11.83 1.59
CA ASP A 414 -21.20 -11.01 2.63
C ASP A 414 -21.27 -11.71 4.00
N GLU A 415 -20.85 -12.97 4.12
CA GLU A 415 -21.10 -13.74 5.36
C GLU A 415 -19.96 -13.72 6.40
N VAL A 416 -18.74 -13.26 6.04
CA VAL A 416 -17.59 -13.32 6.96
C VAL A 416 -17.04 -11.93 7.29
N GLU A 417 -17.30 -11.47 8.52
CA GLU A 417 -16.85 -10.17 9.02
C GLU A 417 -15.39 -10.23 9.54
N VAL A 418 -14.46 -9.65 8.78
CA VAL A 418 -13.03 -9.57 9.12
C VAL A 418 -12.79 -8.63 10.30
N LEU A 419 -13.61 -7.57 10.40
CA LEU A 419 -13.45 -6.51 11.39
C LEU A 419 -13.77 -6.97 12.82
N GLU A 420 -14.43 -8.11 12.99
CA GLU A 420 -14.72 -8.71 14.30
C GLU A 420 -13.61 -9.67 14.78
N GLY A 421 -12.54 -9.86 13.99
CA GLY A 421 -11.49 -10.84 14.31
C GLY A 421 -11.90 -12.29 13.98
N ASN A 422 -12.99 -12.49 13.24
CA ASN A 422 -13.49 -13.83 12.89
C ASN A 422 -12.61 -14.57 11.87
N VAL A 423 -11.67 -13.87 11.21
CA VAL A 423 -10.76 -14.41 10.19
C VAL A 423 -9.31 -14.45 10.68
N PHE A 424 -8.88 -13.42 11.41
CA PHE A 424 -7.54 -13.30 11.97
C PHE A 424 -7.62 -12.84 13.43
N ASP A 425 -6.76 -13.42 14.27
CA ASP A 425 -6.66 -13.07 15.67
C ASP A 425 -5.84 -11.77 15.84
N PHE A 426 -6.51 -10.69 16.27
CA PHE A 426 -5.86 -9.40 16.51
C PHE A 426 -4.93 -9.41 17.73
N ASP A 427 -5.14 -10.31 18.70
CA ASP A 427 -4.22 -10.45 19.83
C ASP A 427 -2.90 -11.08 19.38
N GLU A 428 -2.95 -12.04 18.45
CA GLU A 428 -1.74 -12.62 17.85
C GLU A 428 -1.03 -11.60 16.95
N LEU A 429 -1.78 -10.72 16.25
CA LEU A 429 -1.18 -9.60 15.51
C LEU A 429 -0.37 -8.69 16.45
N ASP A 430 -0.87 -8.41 17.65
CA ASP A 430 -0.18 -7.56 18.63
C ASP A 430 1.11 -8.19 19.14
N ARG A 431 1.14 -9.51 19.28
CA ARG A 431 2.37 -10.24 19.62
C ARG A 431 3.42 -10.14 18.52
N VAL A 432 3.00 -10.23 17.26
CA VAL A 432 3.88 -10.03 16.10
C VAL A 432 4.46 -8.61 16.12
N GLU A 433 3.63 -7.60 16.38
CA GLU A 433 4.09 -6.20 16.45
C GLU A 433 5.06 -5.95 17.61
N GLN A 434 4.88 -6.65 18.73
CA GLN A 434 5.77 -6.59 19.89
C GLN A 434 7.09 -7.35 19.71
N GLY A 435 7.30 -8.05 18.58
CA GLY A 435 8.55 -8.80 18.37
C GLY A 435 8.56 -10.18 19.02
N ILE A 436 7.41 -10.70 19.49
CA ILE A 436 7.36 -11.95 20.23
C ILE A 436 7.54 -13.13 19.28
N ILE A 437 8.54 -13.99 19.56
CA ILE A 437 8.86 -15.15 18.73
C ILE A 437 7.92 -16.32 19.09
N PRO A 438 7.29 -16.98 18.10
CA PRO A 438 6.48 -18.17 18.35
C PRO A 438 7.28 -19.30 19.01
N GLN A 439 6.76 -19.82 20.13
CA GLN A 439 7.32 -21.00 20.82
C GLN A 439 6.76 -22.31 20.26
N ALA A 440 7.55 -23.37 20.41
CA ALA A 440 7.21 -24.71 19.94
C ALA A 440 5.94 -25.26 20.60
N ILE A 441 5.09 -25.91 19.80
CA ILE A 441 3.91 -26.64 20.28
C ILE A 441 4.30 -28.12 20.33
N LEU A 442 4.30 -28.70 21.53
CA LEU A 442 4.60 -30.12 21.75
C LEU A 442 3.30 -30.92 21.63
N ASP A 443 2.94 -31.34 20.42
CA ASP A 443 1.92 -32.37 20.20
C ASP A 443 2.53 -33.53 19.39
N GLU A 444 2.26 -34.77 19.84
CA GLU A 444 2.79 -36.02 19.27
C GLU A 444 2.20 -36.31 17.88
N VAL A 445 3.05 -36.70 16.92
CA VAL A 445 2.61 -37.09 15.56
C VAL A 445 3.06 -38.53 15.27
N GLU A 446 2.10 -39.38 14.92
CA GLU A 446 2.33 -40.72 14.34
C GLU A 446 2.71 -40.60 12.85
N VAL A 447 3.86 -41.13 12.47
CA VAL A 447 4.34 -41.18 11.09
C VAL A 447 3.91 -42.51 10.45
N VAL A 448 3.07 -42.47 9.41
CA VAL A 448 2.71 -43.65 8.60
C VAL A 448 3.48 -43.60 7.28
N ASN A 449 4.32 -44.62 7.04
CA ASN A 449 5.06 -44.81 5.79
C ASN A 449 4.19 -45.48 4.73
N TYR A 450 4.18 -44.94 3.50
CA TYR A 450 3.66 -45.67 2.33
C TYR A 450 4.60 -45.54 1.11
N ASN A 451 4.90 -46.72 0.52
CA ASN A 451 5.62 -46.92 -0.73
C ASN A 451 4.60 -47.14 -1.86
N GLY A 452 4.55 -46.23 -2.83
CA GLY A 452 3.71 -46.37 -4.02
C GLY A 452 4.36 -45.67 -5.22
N GLU A 453 4.39 -46.38 -6.34
CA GLU A 453 5.05 -46.01 -7.60
C GLU A 453 4.29 -44.94 -8.41
N ASP A 454 5.08 -44.40 -9.34
CA ASP A 454 4.96 -43.24 -10.21
C ASP A 454 3.75 -43.29 -11.16
N ASP A 455 2.75 -42.47 -10.86
CA ASP A 455 1.97 -41.74 -11.88
C ASP A 455 1.41 -40.48 -11.19
N GLY A 456 1.68 -39.31 -11.77
CA GLY A 456 1.35 -37.94 -11.29
C GLY A 456 0.69 -37.83 -9.90
N TRP A 457 1.45 -37.38 -8.90
CA TRP A 457 0.94 -37.26 -7.53
C TRP A 457 -0.22 -36.25 -7.41
N ASP A 458 -1.16 -36.60 -6.54
CA ASP A 458 -2.35 -35.81 -6.25
C ASP A 458 -2.27 -35.17 -4.85
N GLU A 459 -2.74 -33.93 -4.75
CA GLU A 459 -2.66 -33.13 -3.53
C GLU A 459 -3.53 -33.73 -2.42
N GLU A 460 -4.72 -34.22 -2.74
CA GLU A 460 -5.66 -34.80 -1.75
C GLU A 460 -5.14 -36.14 -1.22
N THR A 461 -4.44 -36.90 -2.07
CA THR A 461 -3.81 -38.17 -1.68
C THR A 461 -2.65 -37.95 -0.70
N LEU A 462 -1.83 -36.91 -0.89
CA LEU A 462 -0.75 -36.56 0.05
C LEU A 462 -1.28 -36.00 1.36
N MET A 463 -2.28 -35.12 1.30
CA MET A 463 -2.95 -34.56 2.49
C MET A 463 -3.55 -35.65 3.38
N SER A 464 -4.24 -36.63 2.77
CA SER A 464 -4.82 -37.78 3.47
C SER A 464 -3.77 -38.62 4.17
N SER A 465 -2.57 -38.77 3.58
CA SER A 465 -1.47 -39.54 4.17
C SER A 465 -0.85 -38.91 5.43
N LEU A 466 -1.08 -37.61 5.63
CA LEU A 466 -0.60 -36.84 6.77
C LEU A 466 -1.66 -36.65 7.86
N GLY A 467 -2.82 -37.33 7.72
CA GLY A 467 -3.94 -37.18 8.64
C GLY A 467 -4.63 -35.82 8.58
N MET A 468 -4.45 -35.06 7.48
CA MET A 468 -5.08 -33.77 7.26
C MET A 468 -6.29 -33.93 6.34
N SER A 469 -7.50 -33.92 6.90
CA SER A 469 -8.77 -33.91 6.16
C SER A 469 -9.29 -32.50 5.93
#